data_AF-A0A418GJ45-F1
#
_entry.id   AF-A0A418GJ45-F1
#
_cell.length_a   1.000
_cell.length_b   1.000
_cell.length_c   1.000
_cell.angle_alpha   90.00
_cell.angle_beta   90.00
_cell.angle_gamma   90.00
#
_symmetry.space_group_name_H-M   'P 1'
#
loop_
_entity.id
_entity.type
_entity.pdbx_description
1 polymer ?
#
loop_
_entity_poly.entity_id
_entity_poly.type
_entity_poly.pdbx_seq_one_letter_code
_entity_poly.pdbx_strand_id
1 'polypeptide(L)'
;SVHCSAGGVGRNIAHNLALLGRDVHLISAIGNDFYGETLLEETRRAGVNVSNCIRLHGHSTATYLAIANKQEETILAINDTHILQQLTPQLLNTSRDLIRHAGVVLADCNLTPEA
;
A
#
# COMPACT_ATOMS: atom_id res chain seq x y z
N SER A 1 -23.73 -1.93 8.96
CA SER A 1 -22.51 -1.66 9.74
C SER A 1 -21.46 -1.07 8.81
N VAL A 2 -20.38 -0.50 9.35
CA VAL A 2 -19.21 -0.09 8.56
C VAL A 2 -18.01 -0.89 9.07
N HIS A 3 -17.27 -1.50 8.15
CA HIS A 3 -16.09 -2.29 8.45
C HIS A 3 -14.92 -1.69 7.66
N CYS A 4 -13.79 -1.50 8.34
CA CYS A 4 -12.55 -1.05 7.74
C CYS A 4 -11.50 -2.14 7.90
N SER A 5 -10.72 -2.40 6.86
CA SER A 5 -9.61 -3.33 6.90
C SER A 5 -8.43 -2.78 6.12
N ALA A 6 -7.22 -3.15 6.52
CA ALA A 6 -6.01 -2.81 5.80
C ALA A 6 -5.94 -3.63 4.49
N GLY A 7 -5.81 -2.94 3.36
CA GLY A 7 -5.80 -3.54 2.02
C GLY A 7 -4.58 -3.18 1.18
N GLY A 8 -4.69 -3.44 -0.13
CA GLY A 8 -3.63 -3.23 -1.12
C GLY A 8 -2.87 -4.52 -1.45
N VAL A 9 -2.73 -4.82 -2.75
CA VAL A 9 -2.10 -6.07 -3.22
C VAL A 9 -0.66 -6.17 -2.75
N GLY A 10 0.18 -5.17 -3.06
CA GLY A 10 1.56 -5.12 -2.58
C GLY A 10 1.70 -5.19 -1.06
N ARG A 11 0.84 -4.48 -0.31
CA ARG A 11 0.82 -4.52 1.16
C ARG A 11 0.49 -5.91 1.68
N ASN A 12 -0.52 -6.58 1.13
CA ASN A 12 -0.95 -7.90 1.59
C ASN A 12 0.10 -8.97 1.32
N ILE A 13 0.80 -8.88 0.19
CA ILE A 13 1.94 -9.76 -0.10
C ILE A 13 3.05 -9.51 0.91
N ALA A 14 3.42 -8.25 1.15
CA ALA A 14 4.47 -7.91 2.11
C ALA A 14 4.11 -8.39 3.54
N HIS A 15 2.87 -8.15 3.97
CA HIS A 15 2.32 -8.58 5.24
C HIS A 15 2.45 -10.09 5.43
N ASN A 16 1.99 -10.89 4.46
CA ASN A 16 2.04 -12.35 4.56
C ASN A 16 3.48 -12.88 4.54
N LEU A 17 4.37 -12.29 3.73
CA LEU A 17 5.78 -12.67 3.73
C LEU A 17 6.46 -12.39 5.08
N ALA A 18 6.14 -11.27 5.72
CA ALA A 18 6.65 -10.95 7.04
C ALA A 18 6.11 -11.91 8.12
N LEU A 19 4.83 -12.28 8.06
CA LEU A 19 4.25 -13.31 8.94
C LEU A 19 4.90 -14.70 8.75
N LEU A 20 5.44 -14.99 7.56
CA LEU A 20 6.22 -16.19 7.26
C LEU A 20 7.70 -16.06 7.67
N GLY A 21 8.07 -15.01 8.40
CA GLY A 21 9.43 -14.80 8.93
C GLY A 21 10.43 -14.29 7.89
N ARG A 22 9.98 -13.70 6.79
CA ARG A 22 10.87 -13.08 5.79
C ARG A 22 11.17 -11.63 6.17
N ASP A 23 12.38 -11.20 5.85
CA ASP A 23 12.75 -9.79 5.87
C ASP A 23 12.16 -9.11 4.64
N VAL A 24 11.27 -8.15 4.86
CA VAL A 24 10.45 -7.54 3.81
C VAL A 24 10.39 -6.04 4.02
N HIS A 25 10.71 -5.31 2.95
CA HIS A 25 10.50 -3.88 2.88
C HIS A 25 9.34 -3.56 1.96
N LEU A 26 8.48 -2.62 2.36
CA LEU A 26 7.42 -2.08 1.52
C LEU A 26 7.80 -0.68 1.05
N ILE A 27 7.73 -0.47 -0.26
CA ILE A 27 7.78 0.85 -0.90
C ILE A 27 6.38 1.12 -1.43
N SER A 28 5.75 2.19 -0.97
CA SER A 28 4.40 2.60 -1.39
C SER A 28 4.16 4.07 -1.06
N ALA A 29 2.99 4.61 -1.42
CA ALA A 29 2.60 5.98 -1.13
C ALA A 29 1.35 6.00 -0.24
N ILE A 30 1.37 6.83 0.80
CA ILE A 30 0.21 7.11 1.66
C ILE A 30 -0.04 8.60 1.76
N GLY A 31 -1.29 8.96 2.01
CA GLY A 31 -1.67 10.32 2.35
C GLY A 31 -1.15 10.69 3.74
N ASN A 32 -1.05 11.99 4.02
CA ASN A 32 -0.82 12.46 5.39
C ASN A 32 -2.14 12.51 6.17
N ASP A 33 -2.77 11.35 6.33
CA ASP A 33 -4.08 11.21 6.96
C ASP A 33 -4.13 10.02 7.94
N PHE A 34 -5.23 9.94 8.70
CA PHE A 34 -5.43 8.91 9.71
C PHE A 34 -5.37 7.48 9.13
N TYR A 35 -5.87 7.29 7.91
CA TYR A 35 -5.89 5.98 7.25
C TYR A 35 -4.47 5.53 6.87
N GLY A 36 -3.65 6.45 6.37
CA GLY A 36 -2.24 6.21 6.06
C GLY A 36 -1.45 5.78 7.29
N GLU A 37 -1.60 6.51 8.40
CA GLU A 37 -0.94 6.13 9.66
C GLU A 37 -1.39 4.75 10.17
N THR A 38 -2.68 4.47 10.10
CA THR A 38 -3.25 3.18 10.51
C THR A 38 -2.70 2.04 9.65
N LEU A 39 -2.63 2.23 8.32
CA LEU A 39 -2.06 1.24 7.41
C LEU A 39 -0.59 0.96 7.71
N LEU A 40 0.21 1.99 7.95
CA LEU A 40 1.63 1.83 8.27
C LEU A 40 1.82 1.12 9.61
N GLU A 41 1.04 1.47 10.62
CA GLU A 41 1.07 0.82 11.94
C GLU A 41 0.75 -0.68 11.84
N GLU A 42 -0.39 -1.02 11.23
CA GLU A 42 -0.82 -2.42 11.08
C GLU A 42 0.15 -3.24 10.22
N THR A 43 0.76 -2.62 9.21
CA THR A 43 1.76 -3.28 8.36
C THR A 43 3.08 -3.50 9.10
N ARG A 44 3.51 -2.54 9.92
CA ARG A 44 4.70 -2.65 10.75
C ARG A 44 4.54 -3.70 11.86
N ARG A 45 3.36 -3.80 12.47
CA ARG A 45 3.04 -4.83 13.47
C ARG A 45 3.20 -6.25 12.94
N ALA A 46 3.01 -6.46 11.64
CA ALA A 46 3.24 -7.75 10.99
C ALA A 46 4.72 -8.06 10.73
N GLY A 47 5.64 -7.13 11.02
CA GLY A 47 7.08 -7.29 10.79
C GLY A 47 7.60 -6.68 9.48
N VAL A 48 6.75 -6.01 8.69
CA VAL A 48 7.19 -5.35 7.45
C VAL A 48 7.93 -4.06 7.77
N ASN A 49 9.09 -3.86 7.15
CA ASN A 49 9.78 -2.58 7.20
C ASN A 49 9.11 -1.57 6.25
N VAL A 50 8.48 -0.55 6.84
CA VAL A 50 7.73 0.50 6.13
C VAL A 50 8.47 1.83 6.05
N SER A 51 9.78 1.87 6.35
CA SER A 51 10.56 3.12 6.36
C SER A 51 10.66 3.80 5.00
N ASN A 52 10.42 3.05 3.91
CA ASN A 52 10.47 3.53 2.53
C ASN A 52 9.07 3.84 1.94
N CYS A 53 8.02 3.79 2.77
CA CYS A 53 6.71 4.31 2.37
C CYS A 53 6.74 5.84 2.37
N ILE A 54 6.34 6.45 1.25
CA ILE A 54 6.34 7.90 1.08
C ILE A 54 5.02 8.49 1.60
N ARG A 55 5.13 9.54 2.42
CA ARG A 55 4.00 10.35 2.88
C ARG A 55 3.82 11.57 2.00
N LEU A 56 2.67 11.70 1.35
CA LEU A 56 2.37 12.81 0.45
C LEU A 56 1.37 13.76 1.10
N HIS A 57 1.79 15.00 1.31
CA HIS A 57 0.92 16.04 1.85
C HIS A 57 -0.13 16.47 0.82
N GLY A 58 -1.34 16.79 1.30
CA GLY A 58 -2.45 17.18 0.42
C GLY A 58 -3.08 16.03 -0.39
N HIS A 59 -2.66 14.78 -0.15
CA HIS A 59 -3.21 13.60 -0.80
C HIS A 59 -3.94 12.72 0.21
N SER A 60 -4.99 12.04 -0.24
CA SER A 60 -5.69 11.00 0.52
C SER A 60 -5.03 9.65 0.31
N THR A 61 -4.98 8.85 1.36
CA THR A 61 -4.55 7.44 1.31
C THR A 61 -5.49 6.62 0.43
N ALA A 62 -4.91 5.71 -0.36
CA ALA A 62 -5.66 4.84 -1.26
C ALA A 62 -6.79 4.11 -0.52
N THR A 63 -8.02 4.25 -1.02
CA THR A 63 -9.23 3.74 -0.35
C THR A 63 -10.13 3.05 -1.37
N TYR A 64 -10.52 1.81 -1.04
CA TYR A 64 -11.57 1.08 -1.74
C TYR A 64 -12.82 1.04 -0.87
N LEU A 65 -13.90 1.66 -1.35
CA LEU A 65 -15.19 1.69 -0.66
C LEU A 65 -16.19 0.82 -1.42
N ALA A 66 -16.67 -0.24 -0.78
CA ALA A 66 -17.76 -1.07 -1.29
C ALA A 66 -19.03 -0.84 -0.47
N ILE A 67 -20.16 -0.68 -1.15
CA ILE A 67 -21.48 -0.61 -0.56
C ILE A 67 -22.22 -1.89 -0.96
N ALA A 68 -22.71 -2.61 0.03
CA ALA A 68 -23.45 -3.85 -0.16
C ALA A 68 -24.95 -3.68 0.18
N ASN A 69 -25.80 -4.49 -0.46
CA ASN A 69 -27.22 -4.60 -0.11
C ASN A 69 -27.42 -5.48 1.14
N LYS A 70 -28.68 -5.76 1.51
CA LYS A 70 -29.01 -6.60 2.67
C LYS A 70 -28.63 -8.07 2.50
N GLN A 71 -28.31 -8.49 1.28
CA GLN A 71 -27.89 -9.83 0.89
C GLN A 71 -26.36 -9.95 0.82
N GLU A 72 -25.62 -8.93 1.27
CA GLU A 72 -24.15 -8.84 1.22
C GLU A 72 -23.55 -8.78 -0.19
N GLU A 73 -24.37 -8.53 -1.21
CA GLU A 73 -23.91 -8.31 -2.58
C GLU A 73 -23.46 -6.86 -2.76
N THR A 74 -22.28 -6.67 -3.35
CA THR A 74 -21.75 -5.32 -3.63
C THR A 74 -22.57 -4.67 -4.75
N ILE A 75 -23.24 -3.56 -4.45
CA ILE A 75 -24.04 -2.80 -5.40
C ILE A 75 -23.31 -1.59 -5.98
N LEU A 76 -22.30 -1.08 -5.27
CA LEU A 76 -21.47 0.03 -5.71
C LEU A 76 -20.08 -0.11 -5.10
N ALA A 77 -19.05 0.13 -5.91
CA ALA A 77 -17.68 0.23 -5.44
C ALA A 77 -17.02 1.49 -6.00
N ILE A 78 -16.29 2.19 -5.13
CA ILE A 78 -15.45 3.34 -5.47
C ILE A 78 -14.01 2.92 -5.19
N ASN A 79 -13.15 3.06 -6.20
CA ASN A 79 -11.73 2.77 -6.07
C ASN A 79 -10.93 4.07 -6.23
N ASP A 80 -10.55 4.67 -5.11
CA ASP A 80 -9.66 5.83 -5.08
C ASP A 80 -8.23 5.39 -4.75
N THR A 81 -7.48 5.01 -5.77
CA THR A 81 -6.07 4.58 -5.66
C THR A 81 -5.13 5.54 -6.38
N HIS A 82 -5.57 6.77 -6.67
CA HIS A 82 -4.83 7.71 -7.51
C HIS A 82 -3.47 8.10 -6.93
N ILE A 83 -3.34 8.10 -5.60
CA ILE A 83 -2.06 8.37 -4.92
C ILE A 83 -0.93 7.44 -5.37
N LEU A 84 -1.24 6.21 -5.81
CA LEU A 84 -0.22 5.27 -6.28
C LEU A 84 0.45 5.72 -7.58
N GLN A 85 -0.19 6.59 -8.36
CA GLN A 85 0.44 7.21 -9.54
C GLN A 85 1.58 8.18 -9.17
N GLN A 86 1.69 8.56 -7.90
CA GLN A 86 2.80 9.38 -7.40
C GLN A 86 4.08 8.57 -7.18
N LEU A 87 4.02 7.24 -7.29
CA LEU A 87 5.20 6.36 -7.31
C LEU A 87 5.96 6.49 -8.64
N THR A 88 6.36 7.71 -8.97
CA THR A 88 7.11 8.04 -10.18
C THR A 88 8.55 7.52 -10.08
N PRO A 89 9.27 7.41 -11.21
CA PRO A 89 10.69 7.04 -11.20
C PRO A 89 11.53 7.92 -10.28
N GLN A 90 11.23 9.22 -10.23
CA GLN A 90 11.92 10.17 -9.35
C GLN A 90 11.71 9.82 -7.88
N LEU A 91 10.48 9.46 -7.50
CA LEU A 91 10.18 9.12 -6.12
C LEU A 91 10.72 7.75 -5.74
N LEU A 92 10.60 6.75 -6.62
CA LEU A 92 11.15 5.40 -6.42
C LEU A 92 12.68 5.40 -6.35
N ASN A 93 13.34 6.32 -7.05
CA ASN A 93 14.79 6.49 -6.98
C ASN A 93 15.30 6.86 -5.57
N THR A 94 14.45 7.36 -4.67
CA THR A 94 14.82 7.56 -3.25
C THR A 94 15.13 6.23 -2.53
N SER A 95 14.58 5.13 -3.03
CA SER A 95 14.81 3.76 -2.54
C SER A 95 15.72 2.93 -3.46
N ARG A 96 16.46 3.59 -4.36
CA ARG A 96 17.25 2.93 -5.41
C ARG A 96 18.25 1.90 -4.85
N ASP A 97 18.95 2.25 -3.77
CA ASP A 97 19.93 1.34 -3.19
C ASP A 97 19.25 0.12 -2.54
N LEU A 98 18.09 0.29 -1.90
CA LEU A 98 17.30 -0.83 -1.40
C LEU A 98 16.89 -1.77 -2.54
N ILE A 99 16.35 -1.21 -3.63
CA ILE A 99 15.92 -1.99 -4.80
C ILE A 99 17.10 -2.75 -5.41
N ARG A 100 18.27 -2.10 -5.54
CA ARG A 100 19.47 -2.71 -6.14
C ARG A 100 20.05 -3.87 -5.32
N HIS A 101 19.90 -3.85 -4.01
CA HIS A 101 20.43 -4.88 -3.12
C HIS A 101 19.37 -5.90 -2.68
N ALA A 102 18.11 -5.72 -3.08
CA ALA A 102 17.04 -6.68 -2.81
C ALA A 102 17.30 -8.00 -3.55
N GLY A 103 17.16 -9.12 -2.85
CA GLY A 103 17.27 -10.44 -3.48
C GLY A 103 16.10 -10.76 -4.42
N VAL A 104 14.92 -10.18 -4.15
CA VAL A 104 13.72 -10.27 -4.99
C VAL A 104 13.00 -8.94 -4.93
N VAL A 105 12.53 -8.47 -6.08
CA VAL A 105 11.63 -7.32 -6.19
C VAL A 105 10.29 -7.83 -6.70
N LEU A 106 9.22 -7.48 -5.98
CA LEU A 106 7.85 -7.74 -6.40
C LEU A 106 7.16 -6.41 -6.68
N ALA A 107 6.62 -6.28 -7.88
CA ALA A 107 5.80 -5.15 -8.30
C ALA A 107 4.38 -5.65 -8.57
N ASP A 108 3.37 -4.96 -8.04
CA ASP A 108 1.98 -5.22 -8.39
C ASP A 108 1.56 -4.37 -9.61
N CYS A 109 0.37 -4.67 -10.15
CA CYS A 109 -0.13 -4.00 -11.35
C CYS A 109 -0.73 -2.60 -11.08
N ASN A 110 -0.56 -2.03 -9.88
CA ASN A 110 -1.02 -0.66 -9.60
C ASN A 110 0.02 0.41 -9.99
N LEU A 111 1.25 0.00 -10.31
CA LEU A 111 2.29 0.90 -10.82
C LEU A 111 1.98 1.36 -12.24
N THR A 112 2.39 2.59 -12.57
CA THR A 112 2.35 3.05 -13.96
C THR A 112 3.47 2.38 -14.77
N PRO A 113 3.36 2.29 -16.11
CA PRO A 113 4.39 1.69 -16.95
C PRO A 113 5.78 2.32 -16.81
N GLU A 114 5.83 3.60 -16.45
CA GLU A 114 7.08 4.36 -16.31
C GLU A 114 7.81 4.09 -14.98
N ALA A 115 7.07 3.71 -13.94
CA ALA A 115 7.56 3.51 -12.57
C ALA A 115 8.56 2.34 -12.46
#